data_AF-A0A8T6NW25-F1
#
_entry.id   AF-A0A8T6NW25-F1
#
_cell.length_a   1.000
_cell.length_b   1.000
_cell.length_c   1.000
_cell.angle_alpha   90.00
_cell.angle_beta   90.00
_cell.angle_gamma   90.00
#
_symmetry.space_group_name_H-M   'P 1'
#
loop_
_entity.id
_entity.type
_entity.pdbx_description
1 polymer ?
#
loop_
_entity_poly.entity_id
_entity_poly.type
_entity_poly.pdbx_seq_one_letter_code
_entity_poly.pdbx_strand_id
1 'polypeptide(L)'
;MDDQQDDNTQDRVNKLLRRLREEAHGEQEAQQQPPARDTAPPEPARTRPTDEPPEPVSVSPFTLEDVEETDLSLDFADLPGISDSGVVNVKEYLKLLEEKMRTITQAYSEGKINQAQFQAVYTRYREQREIAARIARRNPDSDAWQRVAQEGHTDFLLKRLDAQVTGIVVLENRAGGLLRKFGRFNVAPEVLMSLLDNFRRDRNTQTFEPEPVTTQIEEGRWLALIQGKQSTSVVLFSSEPPQAALAEATRAHREFERLNVDELSSILIDADDLKFPQEGLLSS
;
A
#
# COMPACT_ATOMS: atom_id res chain seq x y z
N MET A 1 4.02 28.53 -34.29
CA MET A 1 5.50 28.33 -34.21
C MET A 1 5.70 27.61 -32.89
N ASP A 2 5.26 26.35 -32.78
CA ASP A 2 4.98 25.70 -31.48
C ASP A 2 5.51 24.26 -31.40
N ASP A 3 6.54 23.91 -32.19
CA ASP A 3 7.13 22.55 -32.20
C ASP A 3 8.47 22.45 -31.45
N GLN A 4 8.87 23.47 -30.68
CA GLN A 4 10.17 23.50 -30.00
C GLN A 4 10.12 23.19 -28.50
N GLN A 5 8.95 22.83 -27.96
CA GLN A 5 8.78 22.62 -26.51
C GLN A 5 8.85 21.14 -26.08
N ASP A 6 8.67 20.17 -26.99
CA ASP A 6 8.69 18.74 -26.64
C ASP A 6 10.12 18.16 -26.50
N ASP A 7 11.10 18.69 -27.24
CA ASP A 7 12.47 18.13 -27.28
C ASP A 7 13.24 18.32 -25.95
N ASN A 8 12.90 19.37 -25.18
CA ASN A 8 13.54 19.66 -23.89
C ASN A 8 13.03 18.74 -22.76
N THR A 9 11.81 18.19 -22.90
CA THR A 9 11.22 17.32 -21.88
C THR A 9 11.89 15.94 -21.91
N GLN A 10 12.15 15.41 -23.10
CA GLN A 10 12.81 14.11 -23.31
C GLN A 10 14.26 14.10 -22.77
N ASP A 11 15.01 15.18 -22.99
CA ASP A 11 16.40 15.31 -22.53
C ASP A 11 16.49 15.38 -20.99
N ARG A 12 15.53 16.06 -20.36
CA ARG A 12 15.44 16.15 -18.89
C ARG A 12 15.10 14.81 -18.24
N VAL A 13 14.19 14.04 -18.84
CA VAL A 13 13.87 12.68 -18.40
C VAL A 13 15.10 11.76 -18.50
N ASN A 14 15.83 11.81 -19.62
CA ASN A 14 17.05 11.02 -19.79
C ASN A 14 18.13 11.39 -18.78
N LYS A 15 18.24 12.68 -18.42
CA LYS A 15 19.16 13.15 -17.39
C LYS A 15 18.80 12.65 -15.98
N LEU A 16 17.50 12.55 -15.67
CA LEU A 16 17.00 11.98 -14.41
C LEU A 16 17.26 10.47 -14.34
N LEU A 17 16.98 9.73 -15.43
CA LEU A 17 17.25 8.30 -15.54
C LEU A 17 18.72 7.98 -15.34
N ARG A 18 19.61 8.83 -15.88
CA ARG A 18 21.04 8.69 -15.69
C ARG A 18 21.46 8.86 -14.23
N ARG A 19 20.91 9.85 -13.50
CA ARG A 19 21.20 10.05 -12.06
C ARG A 19 20.70 8.90 -11.19
N LEU A 20 19.46 8.44 -11.42
CA LEU A 20 18.90 7.30 -10.67
C LEU A 20 19.68 6.00 -10.91
N ARG A 21 20.20 5.79 -12.13
CA ARG A 21 21.05 4.63 -12.45
C ARG A 21 22.45 4.75 -11.85
N GLU A 22 23.04 5.95 -11.82
CA GLU A 22 24.33 6.21 -11.18
C GLU A 22 24.25 6.02 -9.65
N GLU A 23 23.14 6.41 -9.01
CA GLU A 23 22.91 6.17 -7.57
C GLU A 23 22.69 4.68 -7.26
N ALA A 24 21.99 3.93 -8.13
CA ALA A 24 21.76 2.50 -7.94
C ALA A 24 23.03 1.63 -8.16
N HIS A 25 24.04 2.14 -8.85
CA HIS A 25 25.30 1.42 -9.10
C HIS A 25 26.45 1.84 -8.18
N GLY A 26 26.31 2.94 -7.42
CA GLY A 26 27.32 3.43 -6.49
C GLY A 26 27.64 2.53 -5.28
N GLU A 27 26.85 1.46 -5.04
CA GLU A 27 27.06 0.54 -3.91
C GLU A 27 27.64 -0.83 -4.30
N GLN A 28 28.00 -1.08 -5.57
CA GLN A 28 28.50 -2.41 -6.01
C GLN A 28 29.94 -2.48 -6.53
N GLU A 29 30.71 -1.39 -6.57
CA GLU A 29 32.12 -1.42 -6.99
C GLU A 29 33.09 -1.64 -5.82
N ALA A 30 33.02 -2.81 -5.19
CA ALA A 30 34.12 -3.32 -4.37
C ALA A 30 34.16 -4.86 -4.31
N GLN A 31 34.16 -5.53 -5.47
CA GLN A 31 34.73 -6.88 -5.66
C GLN A 31 34.52 -7.38 -7.10
N GLN A 32 35.40 -7.02 -8.04
CA GLN A 32 35.63 -7.85 -9.23
C GLN A 32 37.12 -7.90 -9.58
N GLN A 33 37.67 -9.11 -9.50
CA GLN A 33 39.02 -9.50 -9.89
C GLN A 33 38.92 -10.20 -11.27
N PRO A 34 39.91 -10.04 -12.19
CA PRO A 34 39.77 -10.52 -13.58
C PRO A 34 40.22 -11.98 -13.81
N PRO A 35 39.98 -12.55 -15.02
CA PRO A 35 39.73 -13.97 -15.25
C PRO A 35 40.91 -14.74 -15.86
N ALA A 36 40.83 -16.08 -15.82
CA ALA A 36 41.65 -16.97 -16.64
C ALA A 36 40.81 -18.04 -17.37
N ARG A 37 40.78 -17.89 -18.70
CA ARG A 37 40.86 -18.86 -19.82
C ARG A 37 40.07 -20.18 -19.88
N ASP A 38 39.50 -20.34 -21.09
CA ASP A 38 39.37 -21.52 -21.96
C ASP A 38 38.68 -22.79 -21.44
N THR A 39 37.52 -23.11 -22.03
CA THR A 39 37.34 -24.34 -22.83
C THR A 39 36.04 -24.30 -23.67
N ALA A 40 36.19 -24.62 -24.95
CA ALA A 40 35.31 -25.33 -25.91
C ALA A 40 33.76 -25.19 -25.91
N PRO A 41 33.12 -25.13 -27.10
CA PRO A 41 31.66 -25.02 -27.24
C PRO A 41 30.96 -26.40 -27.28
N PRO A 42 29.79 -26.56 -26.61
CA PRO A 42 28.91 -27.70 -26.85
C PRO A 42 27.76 -27.38 -27.81
N GLU A 43 27.54 -28.39 -28.64
CA GLU A 43 26.45 -28.74 -29.55
C GLU A 43 25.02 -28.26 -29.17
N PRO A 44 24.18 -27.81 -30.13
CA PRO A 44 22.82 -27.36 -29.85
C PRO A 44 21.84 -28.54 -29.66
N ALA A 45 21.44 -28.79 -28.42
CA ALA A 45 20.33 -29.67 -28.09
C ALA A 45 18.98 -29.01 -28.45
N ARG A 46 18.19 -29.69 -29.28
CA ARG A 46 16.80 -29.34 -29.60
C ARG A 46 15.91 -29.65 -28.40
N THR A 47 15.46 -28.64 -27.67
CA THR A 47 14.37 -28.78 -26.68
C THR A 47 13.02 -28.67 -27.38
N ARG A 48 12.21 -29.73 -27.27
CA ARG A 48 10.78 -29.71 -27.60
C ARG A 48 10.04 -28.87 -26.55
N PRO A 49 8.97 -28.14 -26.92
CA PRO A 49 8.07 -27.55 -25.94
C PRO A 49 7.28 -28.69 -25.27
N THR A 50 7.49 -28.88 -23.97
CA THR A 50 6.61 -29.69 -23.12
C THR A 50 5.46 -28.78 -22.70
N ASP A 51 4.27 -29.11 -23.22
CA ASP A 51 2.99 -28.51 -22.88
C ASP A 51 2.50 -29.21 -21.60
N GLU A 52 2.96 -28.75 -20.44
CA GLU A 52 2.53 -29.26 -19.12
C GLU A 52 1.68 -28.17 -18.43
N PRO A 53 0.41 -28.46 -18.10
CA PRO A 53 -0.45 -27.53 -17.38
C PRO A 53 0.12 -27.22 -15.99
N PRO A 54 0.09 -25.95 -15.53
CA PRO A 54 0.59 -25.61 -14.20
C PRO A 54 -0.25 -26.31 -13.12
N GLU A 55 0.43 -27.02 -12.22
CA GLU A 55 -0.20 -27.62 -11.05
C GLU A 55 -0.81 -26.55 -10.13
N PRO A 56 -1.97 -26.84 -9.50
CA PRO A 56 -2.60 -25.91 -8.58
C PRO A 56 -1.71 -25.67 -7.36
N VAL A 57 -1.39 -24.40 -7.11
CA VAL A 57 -0.62 -23.94 -5.95
C VAL A 57 -1.32 -24.39 -4.66
N SER A 58 -0.74 -25.35 -3.96
CA SER A 58 -1.21 -25.85 -2.67
C SER A 58 -0.90 -24.80 -1.61
N VAL A 59 -1.88 -23.96 -1.28
CA VAL A 59 -1.81 -23.08 -0.10
C VAL A 59 -1.94 -23.95 1.14
N SER A 60 -0.83 -24.09 1.87
CA SER A 60 -0.81 -24.80 3.15
C SER A 60 -1.68 -24.08 4.20
N PRO A 61 -2.46 -24.81 5.01
CA PRO A 61 -3.18 -24.23 6.14
C PRO A 61 -2.18 -23.82 7.23
N PHE A 62 -2.12 -22.52 7.53
CA PHE A 62 -1.19 -21.98 8.52
C PHE A 62 -1.60 -22.36 9.95
N THR A 63 -0.61 -22.81 10.73
CA THR A 63 -0.74 -23.17 12.15
C THR A 63 -0.41 -21.96 13.02
N LEU A 64 -1.21 -21.76 14.08
CA LEU A 64 -1.33 -20.54 14.91
C LEU A 64 -0.21 -20.33 15.96
N GLU A 65 0.96 -20.93 15.80
CA GLU A 65 1.93 -21.04 16.92
C GLU A 65 2.98 -19.90 17.03
N ASP A 66 3.04 -18.95 16.09
CA ASP A 66 4.08 -17.90 16.10
C ASP A 66 3.51 -16.48 15.98
N VAL A 67 3.03 -15.86 17.07
CA VAL A 67 3.02 -14.39 17.18
C VAL A 67 3.12 -13.95 18.65
N GLU A 68 4.28 -13.42 19.04
CA GLU A 68 4.44 -12.62 20.25
C GLU A 68 3.74 -11.25 20.08
N GLU A 69 3.02 -10.84 21.13
CA GLU A 69 2.30 -9.58 21.25
C GLU A 69 3.23 -8.39 20.97
N THR A 70 2.95 -7.64 19.89
CA THR A 70 3.51 -6.29 19.73
C THR A 70 2.39 -5.26 19.64
N ASP A 71 2.47 -4.35 20.60
CA ASP A 71 1.57 -3.28 20.96
C ASP A 71 1.78 -2.08 20.02
N LEU A 72 0.93 -1.97 19.00
CA LEU A 72 0.69 -0.73 18.26
C LEU A 72 -0.82 -0.67 17.97
N SER A 73 -1.45 0.27 18.68
CA SER A 73 -2.88 0.48 18.80
C SER A 73 -3.34 1.63 17.92
N LEU A 74 -3.91 1.31 16.75
CA LEU A 74 -5.16 1.97 16.40
C LEU A 74 -6.18 1.46 17.42
N ASP A 75 -6.76 2.37 18.20
CA ASP A 75 -7.68 2.04 19.31
C ASP A 75 -9.03 1.51 18.77
N PHE A 76 -9.00 0.34 18.13
CA PHE A 76 -10.20 -0.42 17.77
C PHE A 76 -10.88 -1.00 19.03
N ALA A 77 -10.21 -0.96 20.18
CA ALA A 77 -10.81 -1.15 21.49
C ALA A 77 -11.88 -0.09 21.81
N ASP A 78 -11.77 1.11 21.22
CA ASP A 78 -12.73 2.21 21.36
C ASP A 78 -13.87 2.18 20.32
N LEU A 79 -13.85 1.22 19.37
CA LEU A 79 -15.07 0.94 18.61
C LEU A 79 -16.08 0.27 19.55
N PRO A 80 -17.26 0.89 19.78
CA PRO A 80 -18.25 0.35 20.70
C PRO A 80 -18.66 -1.06 20.26
N GLY A 81 -18.38 -2.05 21.10
CA GLY A 81 -18.86 -3.43 20.94
C GLY A 81 -17.83 -4.49 20.55
N ILE A 82 -16.52 -4.19 20.50
CA ILE A 82 -15.51 -5.22 20.18
C ILE A 82 -15.05 -6.01 21.42
N SER A 83 -15.17 -5.46 22.63
CA SER A 83 -14.80 -6.14 23.87
C SER A 83 -15.56 -7.45 24.07
N ASP A 84 -14.82 -8.49 24.46
CA ASP A 84 -15.28 -9.85 24.76
C ASP A 84 -16.21 -9.83 25.98
N SER A 85 -17.44 -9.36 25.76
CA SER A 85 -18.47 -9.31 26.78
C SER A 85 -18.88 -10.74 27.07
N GLY A 86 -18.89 -11.12 28.35
CA GLY A 86 -19.28 -12.45 28.83
C GLY A 86 -20.72 -12.76 28.44
N VAL A 87 -20.91 -13.19 27.20
CA VAL A 87 -22.22 -13.44 26.62
C VAL A 87 -22.80 -14.67 27.31
N VAL A 88 -23.95 -14.50 27.96
CA VAL A 88 -24.58 -15.57 28.74
C VAL A 88 -25.42 -16.48 27.85
N ASN A 89 -25.89 -15.98 26.71
CA ASN A 89 -26.79 -16.71 25.81
C ASN A 89 -26.42 -16.60 24.32
N VAL A 90 -26.58 -17.68 23.56
CA VAL A 90 -26.33 -17.71 22.10
C VAL A 90 -27.14 -16.67 21.32
N LYS A 91 -28.35 -16.31 21.77
CA LYS A 91 -29.16 -15.24 21.14
C LYS A 91 -28.50 -13.88 21.26
N GLU A 92 -27.91 -13.58 22.42
CA GLU A 92 -27.18 -12.34 22.65
C GLU A 92 -25.89 -12.33 21.82
N TYR A 93 -25.23 -13.49 21.66
CA TYR A 93 -24.03 -13.61 20.83
C TYR A 93 -24.33 -13.34 19.35
N LEU A 94 -25.43 -13.92 18.83
CA LEU A 94 -25.86 -13.66 17.45
C LEU A 94 -26.20 -12.19 17.23
N LYS A 95 -26.85 -11.54 18.20
CA LYS A 95 -27.14 -10.09 18.15
C LYS A 95 -25.86 -9.26 18.18
N LEU A 96 -24.87 -9.64 19.01
CA LEU A 96 -23.56 -8.99 19.05
C LEU A 96 -22.85 -9.10 17.69
N LEU A 97 -22.86 -10.27 17.05
CA LEU A 97 -22.28 -10.45 15.72
C LEU A 97 -22.97 -9.57 14.66
N GLU A 98 -24.30 -9.45 14.70
CA GLU A 98 -25.04 -8.54 13.81
C GLU A 98 -24.63 -7.08 14.02
N GLU A 99 -24.43 -6.66 15.27
CA GLU A 99 -23.94 -5.33 15.59
C GLU A 99 -22.51 -5.12 15.09
N LYS A 100 -21.61 -6.08 15.30
CA LYS A 100 -20.23 -6.03 14.76
C LYS A 100 -20.21 -5.94 13.22
N MET A 101 -21.05 -6.71 12.54
CA MET A 101 -21.20 -6.67 11.07
C MET A 101 -21.74 -5.31 10.59
N ARG A 102 -22.66 -4.70 11.34
CA ARG A 102 -23.15 -3.34 11.03
C ARG A 102 -22.03 -2.31 11.20
N THR A 103 -21.27 -2.38 12.30
CA THR A 103 -20.15 -1.46 12.57
C THR A 103 -19.07 -1.55 11.48
N ILE A 104 -18.67 -2.75 11.05
CA ILE A 104 -17.65 -2.89 9.99
C ILE A 104 -18.17 -2.38 8.64
N THR A 105 -19.46 -2.55 8.35
CA THR A 105 -20.09 -2.03 7.13
C THR A 105 -20.11 -0.49 7.15
N GLN A 106 -20.40 0.09 8.31
CA GLN A 106 -20.35 1.53 8.50
C GLN A 106 -18.92 2.06 8.33
N ALA A 107 -17.93 1.44 8.98
CA ALA A 107 -16.52 1.83 8.86
C ALA A 107 -16.02 1.77 7.40
N TYR A 108 -16.45 0.76 6.63
CA TYR A 108 -16.16 0.67 5.20
C TYR A 108 -16.82 1.80 4.40
N SER A 109 -18.10 2.08 4.65
CA SER A 109 -18.82 3.18 3.97
C SER A 109 -18.25 4.57 4.29
N GLU A 110 -17.62 4.71 5.46
CA GLU A 110 -16.92 5.92 5.89
C GLU A 110 -15.46 5.98 5.39
N GLY A 111 -14.99 4.96 4.67
CA GLY A 111 -13.63 4.91 4.12
C GLY A 111 -12.53 4.71 5.17
N LYS A 112 -12.88 4.25 6.37
CA LYS A 112 -11.93 4.02 7.49
C LYS A 112 -11.14 2.73 7.33
N ILE A 113 -11.66 1.77 6.58
CA ILE A 113 -11.00 0.48 6.29
C ILE A 113 -10.99 0.25 4.78
N ASN A 114 -10.00 -0.48 4.30
CA ASN A 114 -9.92 -0.85 2.88
C ASN A 114 -10.85 -2.05 2.55
N GLN A 115 -10.98 -2.35 1.26
CA GLN A 115 -11.86 -3.42 0.80
C GLN A 115 -11.40 -4.80 1.31
N ALA A 116 -10.09 -5.04 1.34
CA ALA A 116 -9.53 -6.31 1.82
C ALA A 116 -9.84 -6.55 3.32
N GLN A 117 -9.65 -5.53 4.16
CA GLN A 117 -10.01 -5.53 5.58
C GLN A 117 -11.51 -5.80 5.76
N PHE A 118 -12.37 -5.07 5.05
CA PHE A 118 -13.82 -5.29 5.11
C PHE A 118 -14.19 -6.73 4.74
N GLN A 119 -13.70 -7.25 3.62
CA GLN A 119 -14.01 -8.60 3.16
C GLN A 119 -13.55 -9.67 4.16
N ALA A 120 -12.32 -9.56 4.67
CA ALA A 120 -11.78 -10.51 5.63
C ALA A 120 -12.60 -10.55 6.92
N VAL A 121 -12.88 -9.38 7.50
CA VAL A 121 -13.60 -9.26 8.77
C VAL A 121 -15.08 -9.65 8.63
N TYR A 122 -15.75 -9.18 7.57
CA TYR A 122 -17.16 -9.48 7.35
C TYR A 122 -17.38 -10.98 7.09
N THR A 123 -16.49 -11.62 6.32
CA THR A 123 -16.55 -13.07 6.07
C THR A 123 -16.39 -13.86 7.37
N ARG A 124 -15.40 -13.50 8.20
CA ARG A 124 -15.17 -14.10 9.52
C ARG A 124 -16.43 -14.03 10.39
N TYR A 125 -17.04 -12.84 10.54
CA TYR A 125 -18.25 -12.69 11.36
C TYR A 125 -19.45 -13.44 10.81
N ARG A 126 -19.60 -13.50 9.48
CA ARG A 126 -20.65 -14.28 8.84
C ARG A 126 -20.48 -15.78 9.15
N GLU A 127 -19.27 -16.31 9.04
CA GLU A 127 -18.98 -17.72 9.35
C GLU A 127 -19.27 -18.04 10.81
N GLN A 128 -18.80 -17.20 11.75
CA GLN A 128 -19.08 -17.34 13.18
C GLN A 128 -20.59 -17.36 13.46
N ARG A 129 -21.35 -16.48 12.81
CA ARG A 129 -22.82 -16.43 12.93
C ARG A 129 -23.47 -17.71 12.41
N GLU A 130 -23.05 -18.19 11.24
CA GLU A 130 -23.59 -19.40 10.62
C GLU A 130 -23.32 -20.65 11.48
N ILE A 131 -22.11 -20.78 12.03
CA ILE A 131 -21.73 -21.89 12.91
C ILE A 131 -22.50 -21.81 14.24
N ALA A 132 -22.53 -20.65 14.90
CA ALA A 132 -23.25 -20.46 16.16
C ALA A 132 -24.76 -20.73 16.00
N ALA A 133 -25.38 -20.22 14.92
CA ALA A 133 -26.79 -20.48 14.63
C ALA A 133 -27.08 -21.95 14.29
N ARG A 134 -26.11 -22.68 13.72
CA ARG A 134 -26.23 -24.12 13.47
C ARG A 134 -26.16 -24.92 14.78
N ILE A 135 -25.22 -24.57 15.67
CA ILE A 135 -25.09 -25.21 16.99
C ILE A 135 -26.34 -24.97 17.83
N ALA A 136 -26.82 -23.72 17.90
CA ALA A 136 -28.02 -23.35 18.65
C ALA A 136 -29.29 -24.10 18.19
N ARG A 137 -29.43 -24.33 16.87
CA ARG A 137 -30.55 -25.10 16.31
C ARG A 137 -30.48 -26.58 16.62
N ARG A 138 -29.27 -27.15 16.68
CA ARG A 138 -29.08 -28.59 16.90
C ARG A 138 -29.12 -28.96 18.38
N ASN A 139 -28.46 -28.17 19.23
CA ASN A 139 -28.30 -28.42 20.66
C ASN A 139 -28.43 -27.09 21.42
N PRO A 140 -29.65 -26.65 21.76
CA PRO A 140 -29.89 -25.34 22.39
C PRO A 140 -29.27 -25.22 23.79
N ASP A 141 -29.12 -26.33 24.51
CA ASP A 141 -28.58 -26.36 25.88
C ASP A 141 -27.06 -26.59 25.93
N SER A 142 -26.40 -26.65 24.77
CA SER A 142 -24.95 -26.94 24.71
C SER A 142 -24.14 -25.66 24.66
N ASP A 143 -23.14 -25.54 25.54
CA ASP A 143 -22.15 -24.45 25.53
C ASP A 143 -21.13 -24.55 24.39
N ALA A 144 -21.30 -25.50 23.45
CA ALA A 144 -20.40 -25.66 22.30
C ALA A 144 -20.31 -24.41 21.40
N TRP A 145 -21.31 -23.52 21.44
CA TRP A 145 -21.27 -22.25 20.72
C TRP A 145 -20.26 -21.25 21.31
N GLN A 146 -19.92 -21.36 22.61
CA GLN A 146 -18.96 -20.47 23.27
C GLN A 146 -17.55 -20.63 22.68
N ARG A 147 -17.21 -21.82 22.19
CA ARG A 147 -15.93 -22.05 21.49
C ARG A 147 -15.80 -21.26 20.19
N VAL A 148 -16.92 -21.00 19.50
CA VAL A 148 -16.97 -20.17 18.29
C VAL A 148 -16.90 -18.68 18.66
N ALA A 149 -17.36 -18.32 19.86
CA ALA A 149 -17.25 -16.96 20.40
C ALA A 149 -15.82 -16.61 20.84
N GLN A 150 -15.07 -17.59 21.37
CA GLN A 150 -13.69 -17.41 21.84
C GLN A 150 -12.64 -17.32 20.74
N GLU A 151 -12.96 -17.65 19.48
CA GLU A 151 -12.01 -17.61 18.36
C GLU A 151 -11.70 -16.17 17.89
N GLY A 152 -10.92 -15.44 18.70
CA GLY A 152 -10.21 -14.21 18.30
C GLY A 152 -9.12 -14.53 17.25
N HIS A 153 -8.64 -13.62 16.41
CA HIS A 153 -8.54 -12.18 16.56
C HIS A 153 -8.87 -11.50 15.23
N THR A 154 -10.04 -10.85 15.15
CA THR A 154 -10.36 -9.97 14.01
C THR A 154 -9.33 -8.84 13.90
N ASP A 155 -8.78 -8.40 15.02
CA ASP A 155 -7.75 -7.36 15.10
C ASP A 155 -6.45 -7.79 14.39
N PHE A 156 -6.12 -9.09 14.42
CA PHE A 156 -4.97 -9.60 13.66
C PHE A 156 -5.21 -9.48 12.16
N LEU A 157 -6.42 -9.78 11.67
CA LEU A 157 -6.76 -9.61 10.25
C LEU A 157 -6.69 -8.14 9.84
N LEU A 158 -7.18 -7.24 10.70
CA LEU A 158 -7.12 -5.80 10.46
C LEU A 158 -5.67 -5.29 10.41
N LYS A 159 -4.85 -5.62 11.42
CA LYS A 159 -3.43 -5.24 11.50
C LYS A 159 -2.63 -5.77 10.31
N ARG A 160 -2.85 -7.03 9.93
CA ARG A 160 -2.13 -7.65 8.81
C ARG A 160 -2.49 -7.02 7.46
N LEU A 161 -3.73 -6.58 7.30
CA LEU A 161 -4.22 -5.97 6.06
C LEU A 161 -4.11 -4.44 6.07
N ASP A 162 -3.56 -3.87 7.14
CA ASP A 162 -3.41 -2.43 7.27
C ASP A 162 -2.38 -1.89 6.28
N ALA A 163 -2.71 -0.76 5.70
CA ALA A 163 -1.88 -0.16 4.67
C ALA A 163 -0.82 0.71 5.32
N GLN A 164 0.40 0.19 5.38
CA GLN A 164 1.54 0.90 5.94
C GLN A 164 2.26 1.68 4.84
N VAL A 165 2.63 2.93 5.13
CA VAL A 165 3.49 3.70 4.24
C VAL A 165 4.90 3.14 4.34
N THR A 166 5.40 2.61 3.23
CA THR A 166 6.74 1.99 3.17
C THR A 166 7.78 2.93 2.58
N GLY A 167 7.36 3.87 1.72
CA GLY A 167 8.25 4.84 1.12
C GLY A 167 7.50 6.02 0.51
N ILE A 168 8.18 7.15 0.38
CA ILE A 168 7.63 8.37 -0.19
C ILE A 168 8.68 8.99 -1.10
N VAL A 169 8.24 9.50 -2.24
CA VAL A 169 9.07 10.29 -3.15
C VAL A 169 8.35 11.60 -3.44
N VAL A 170 9.07 12.72 -3.32
CA VAL A 170 8.55 14.05 -3.67
C VAL A 170 9.28 14.53 -4.92
N LEU A 171 8.51 14.88 -5.93
CA LEU A 171 9.00 15.30 -7.24
C LEU A 171 8.60 16.75 -7.51
N GLU A 172 9.46 17.49 -8.19
CA GLU A 172 9.15 18.81 -8.74
C GLU A 172 8.36 18.65 -10.05
N ASN A 173 7.24 19.35 -10.18
CA ASN A 173 6.40 19.25 -11.39
C ASN A 173 7.05 19.89 -12.63
N ARG A 174 7.81 20.97 -12.46
CA ARG A 174 8.33 21.78 -13.57
C ARG A 174 9.55 21.15 -14.24
N ALA A 175 10.53 20.68 -13.47
CA ALA A 175 11.70 19.99 -14.03
C ALA A 175 11.53 18.46 -14.06
N GLY A 176 10.56 17.91 -13.34
CA GLY A 176 10.47 16.46 -13.10
C GLY A 176 11.55 15.94 -12.16
N GLY A 177 12.26 16.84 -11.46
CA GLY A 177 13.37 16.48 -10.57
C GLY A 177 12.90 15.79 -9.29
N LEU A 178 13.69 14.83 -8.83
CA LEU A 178 13.52 14.28 -7.48
C LEU A 178 13.94 15.33 -6.46
N LEU A 179 13.00 15.77 -5.60
CA LEU A 179 13.30 16.66 -4.48
C LEU A 179 13.82 15.85 -3.29
N ARG A 180 13.08 14.80 -2.91
CA ARG A 180 13.45 13.97 -1.75
C ARG A 180 12.83 12.58 -1.84
N LYS A 181 13.52 11.59 -1.28
CA LYS A 181 13.04 10.21 -1.08
C LYS A 181 13.12 9.87 0.41
N PHE A 182 12.07 9.21 0.90
CA PHE A 182 11.94 8.73 2.28
C PHE A 182 11.60 7.24 2.29
N GLY A 183 12.06 6.55 3.33
CA GLY A 183 11.74 5.14 3.55
C GLY A 183 12.25 4.20 2.44
N ARG A 184 11.62 3.02 2.36
CA ARG A 184 11.93 1.97 1.39
C ARG A 184 11.10 2.13 0.12
N PHE A 185 11.47 3.12 -0.70
CA PHE A 185 10.85 3.28 -2.02
C PHE A 185 11.59 2.45 -3.08
N ASN A 186 11.17 1.19 -3.23
CA ASN A 186 11.72 0.25 -4.22
C ASN A 186 10.70 0.00 -5.35
N VAL A 187 10.60 0.98 -6.25
CA VAL A 187 9.78 0.91 -7.47
C VAL A 187 10.69 1.21 -8.65
N ALA A 188 10.62 0.37 -9.69
CA ALA A 188 11.41 0.56 -10.89
C ALA A 188 11.13 1.96 -11.50
N PRO A 189 12.16 2.74 -11.84
CA PRO A 189 11.98 4.08 -12.42
C PRO A 189 11.07 4.08 -13.65
N GLU A 190 11.13 3.04 -14.48
CA GLU A 190 10.33 2.90 -15.70
C GLU A 190 8.83 2.85 -15.40
N VAL A 191 8.45 2.13 -14.33
CA VAL A 191 7.05 2.05 -13.87
C VAL A 191 6.60 3.40 -13.33
N LEU A 192 7.43 4.03 -12.50
CA LEU A 192 7.13 5.34 -11.92
C LEU A 192 6.95 6.41 -13.00
N MET A 193 7.86 6.48 -13.97
CA MET A 193 7.81 7.44 -15.07
C MET A 193 6.58 7.22 -15.95
N SER A 194 6.27 5.97 -16.29
CA SER A 194 5.08 5.63 -17.08
C SER A 194 3.78 6.08 -16.38
N LEU A 195 3.71 5.90 -15.05
CA LEU A 195 2.58 6.36 -14.24
C LEU A 195 2.49 7.89 -14.21
N LEU A 196 3.61 8.58 -14.02
CA LEU A 196 3.66 10.04 -14.02
C LEU A 196 3.26 10.64 -15.37
N ASP A 197 3.66 10.02 -16.47
CA ASP A 197 3.32 10.49 -17.82
C ASP A 197 1.83 10.34 -18.11
N ASN A 198 1.23 9.20 -17.76
CA ASN A 198 -0.21 9.01 -17.87
C ASN A 198 -0.96 10.05 -17.03
N PHE A 199 -0.53 10.24 -15.79
CA PHE A 199 -1.16 11.16 -14.87
C PHE A 199 -1.03 12.64 -15.31
N ARG A 200 0.11 13.03 -15.89
CA ARG A 200 0.32 14.38 -16.44
C ARG A 200 -0.59 14.68 -17.63
N ARG A 201 -0.92 13.67 -18.45
CA ARG A 201 -1.85 13.85 -19.58
C ARG A 201 -3.28 14.12 -19.10
N ASP A 202 -3.72 13.41 -18.07
CA ASP A 202 -5.08 13.54 -17.54
C ASP A 202 -5.31 14.91 -16.88
N ARG A 203 -4.27 15.50 -16.26
CA ARG A 203 -4.32 16.83 -15.64
C ARG A 203 -4.79 17.94 -16.59
N ASN A 204 -4.39 17.89 -17.86
CA ASN A 204 -4.73 18.94 -18.83
C ASN A 204 -6.24 19.04 -19.11
N THR A 205 -7.03 18.08 -18.62
CA THR A 205 -8.48 18.00 -18.85
C THR A 205 -9.35 18.33 -17.63
N GLN A 206 -8.77 18.45 -16.42
CA GLN A 206 -9.54 18.64 -15.18
C GLN A 206 -9.42 20.05 -14.62
N THR A 207 -10.59 20.69 -14.39
CA THR A 207 -10.72 22.01 -13.76
C THR A 207 -10.77 21.94 -12.22
N PHE A 208 -10.85 20.74 -11.64
CA PHE A 208 -11.00 20.52 -10.20
C PHE A 208 -9.67 20.20 -9.52
N GLU A 209 -9.61 20.36 -8.19
CA GLU A 209 -8.47 19.89 -7.41
C GLU A 209 -8.32 18.37 -7.60
N PRO A 210 -7.15 17.89 -8.05
CA PRO A 210 -6.98 16.48 -8.37
C PRO A 210 -7.09 15.63 -7.09
N GLU A 211 -8.01 14.68 -7.09
CA GLU A 211 -8.05 13.62 -6.09
C GLU A 211 -6.80 12.74 -6.22
N PRO A 212 -6.33 12.12 -5.12
CA PRO A 212 -5.23 11.16 -5.20
C PRO A 212 -5.57 10.03 -6.16
N VAL A 213 -4.64 9.73 -7.08
CA VAL A 213 -4.79 8.57 -7.96
C VAL A 213 -4.01 7.40 -7.39
N THR A 214 -4.73 6.31 -7.14
CA THR A 214 -4.15 5.07 -6.62
C THR A 214 -4.03 4.02 -7.71
N THR A 215 -2.94 3.29 -7.73
CA THR A 215 -2.74 2.15 -8.63
C THR A 215 -2.03 1.02 -7.91
N GLN A 216 -2.45 -0.21 -8.18
CA GLN A 216 -1.78 -1.40 -7.67
C GLN A 216 -0.53 -1.67 -8.50
N ILE A 217 0.56 -2.02 -7.82
CA ILE A 217 1.80 -2.48 -8.44
C ILE A 217 2.11 -3.93 -8.04
N GLU A 218 3.26 -4.45 -8.45
CA GLU A 218 3.70 -5.81 -8.14
C GLU A 218 3.72 -6.11 -6.63
N GLU A 219 3.50 -7.38 -6.28
CA GLU A 219 3.50 -7.90 -4.91
C GLU A 219 2.36 -7.37 -4.02
N GLY A 220 1.29 -6.83 -4.62
CA GLY A 220 0.12 -6.35 -3.87
C GLY A 220 0.32 -4.98 -3.21
N ARG A 221 1.45 -4.32 -3.48
CA ARG A 221 1.72 -2.95 -3.03
C ARG A 221 0.91 -1.95 -3.85
N TRP A 222 0.71 -0.76 -3.28
CA TRP A 222 -0.07 0.30 -3.91
C TRP A 222 0.72 1.60 -3.97
N LEU A 223 0.56 2.33 -5.07
CA LEU A 223 1.06 3.69 -5.21
C LEU A 223 -0.09 4.67 -5.17
N ALA A 224 0.05 5.72 -4.37
CA ALA A 224 -0.81 6.89 -4.43
C ALA A 224 -0.02 8.09 -4.97
N LEU A 225 -0.55 8.71 -6.02
CA LEU A 225 -0.02 9.93 -6.61
C LEU A 225 -0.86 11.10 -6.13
N ILE A 226 -0.21 12.02 -5.43
CA ILE A 226 -0.83 13.21 -4.84
C ILE A 226 -0.17 14.41 -5.47
N GLN A 227 -0.91 15.07 -6.36
CA GLN A 227 -0.39 16.20 -7.09
C GLN A 227 -0.83 17.51 -6.48
N GLY A 228 0.13 18.41 -6.35
CA GLY A 228 -0.07 19.80 -6.02
C GLY A 228 0.22 20.72 -7.20
N LYS A 229 0.38 22.00 -6.91
CA LYS A 229 0.65 23.02 -7.92
C LYS A 229 2.08 22.89 -8.44
N GLN A 230 3.04 22.73 -7.54
CA GLN A 230 4.48 22.83 -7.81
C GLN A 230 5.20 21.49 -7.68
N SER A 231 4.61 20.55 -6.95
CA SER A 231 5.19 19.24 -6.67
C SER A 231 4.18 18.11 -6.80
N THR A 232 4.68 16.88 -6.80
CA THR A 232 3.88 15.66 -6.72
C THR A 232 4.52 14.75 -5.68
N SER A 233 3.74 14.30 -4.70
CA SER A 233 4.14 13.23 -3.80
C SER A 233 3.66 11.89 -4.33
N VAL A 234 4.56 10.91 -4.34
CA VAL A 234 4.27 9.52 -4.66
C VAL A 234 4.48 8.70 -3.40
N VAL A 235 3.42 8.11 -2.89
CA VAL A 235 3.40 7.37 -1.62
C VAL A 235 3.24 5.89 -1.93
N LEU A 236 4.13 5.05 -1.39
CA LEU A 236 4.11 3.60 -1.55
C LEU A 236 3.55 2.95 -0.29
N PHE A 237 2.45 2.21 -0.46
CA PHE A 237 1.76 1.45 0.59
C PHE A 237 2.02 -0.05 0.46
N SER A 238 2.06 -0.75 1.59
CA SER A 238 2.17 -2.22 1.66
C SER A 238 0.95 -2.95 1.10
N SER A 239 -0.23 -2.34 1.20
CA SER A 239 -1.52 -2.85 0.73
C SER A 239 -2.40 -1.69 0.25
N GLU A 240 -3.66 -1.96 -0.10
CA GLU A 240 -4.60 -0.93 -0.55
C GLU A 240 -4.86 0.11 0.56
N PRO A 241 -4.55 1.41 0.35
CA PRO A 241 -4.75 2.41 1.38
C PRO A 241 -6.23 2.71 1.61
N PRO A 242 -6.70 2.79 2.87
CA PRO A 242 -8.04 3.32 3.16
C PRO A 242 -8.12 4.81 2.80
N GLN A 243 -9.34 5.31 2.57
CA GLN A 243 -9.56 6.71 2.19
C GLN A 243 -9.01 7.69 3.24
N ALA A 244 -9.07 7.34 4.52
CA ALA A 244 -8.50 8.13 5.61
C ALA A 244 -6.97 8.31 5.46
N ALA A 245 -6.24 7.24 5.12
CA ALA A 245 -4.79 7.31 4.90
C ALA A 245 -4.44 8.16 3.67
N LEU A 246 -5.22 8.05 2.59
CA LEU A 246 -5.08 8.91 1.42
C LEU A 246 -5.32 10.39 1.76
N ALA A 247 -6.37 10.68 2.54
CA ALA A 247 -6.67 12.04 2.98
C ALA A 247 -5.55 12.64 3.84
N GLU A 248 -4.96 11.83 4.71
CA GLU A 248 -3.81 12.23 5.52
C GLU A 248 -2.56 12.50 4.67
N ALA A 249 -2.24 11.61 3.74
CA ALA A 249 -1.13 11.82 2.82
C ALA A 249 -1.35 13.07 1.96
N THR A 250 -2.59 13.34 1.51
CA THR A 250 -2.94 14.55 0.78
C THR A 250 -2.78 15.81 1.63
N ARG A 251 -3.22 15.76 2.88
CA ARG A 251 -3.04 16.87 3.83
C ARG A 251 -1.54 17.17 4.03
N ALA A 252 -0.72 16.13 4.24
CA ALA A 252 0.72 16.28 4.40
C ALA A 252 1.38 16.88 3.15
N HIS A 253 0.98 16.45 1.95
CA HIS A 253 1.46 17.03 0.69
C HIS A 253 1.07 18.51 0.52
N ARG A 254 -0.18 18.88 0.84
CA ARG A 254 -0.63 20.28 0.77
C ARG A 254 0.15 21.16 1.75
N GLU A 255 0.41 20.64 2.95
CA GLU A 255 1.21 21.32 3.95
C GLU A 255 2.66 21.51 3.49
N PHE A 256 3.26 20.51 2.82
CA PHE A 256 4.56 20.64 2.17
C PHE A 256 4.57 21.82 1.17
N GLU A 257 3.61 21.89 0.24
CA GLU A 257 3.59 23.01 -0.71
C GLU A 257 3.39 24.36 -0.03
N ARG A 258 2.52 24.41 0.99
CA ARG A 258 2.24 25.63 1.74
C ARG A 258 3.49 26.14 2.49
N LEU A 259 4.27 25.24 3.09
CA LEU A 259 5.45 25.59 3.87
C LEU A 259 6.65 26.01 3.03
N ASN A 260 6.68 25.60 1.75
CA ASN A 260 7.83 25.79 0.86
C ASN A 260 7.48 26.57 -0.41
N VAL A 261 6.40 27.37 -0.38
CA VAL A 261 5.89 28.05 -1.58
C VAL A 261 6.91 28.98 -2.23
N ASP A 262 7.75 29.63 -1.42
CA ASP A 262 8.75 30.58 -1.90
C ASP A 262 9.90 29.84 -2.58
N GLU A 263 10.40 28.77 -1.97
CA GLU A 263 11.47 27.93 -2.48
C GLU A 263 11.04 27.17 -3.74
N LEU A 264 9.83 26.59 -3.73
CA LEU A 264 9.27 25.87 -4.88
C LEU A 264 8.92 26.79 -6.07
N SER A 265 8.78 28.09 -5.84
CA SER A 265 8.60 29.10 -6.90
C SER A 265 9.93 29.53 -7.54
N SER A 266 11.06 29.25 -6.89
CA SER A 266 12.39 29.57 -7.40
C SER A 266 12.75 28.75 -8.63
N ILE A 267 13.64 29.28 -9.47
CA ILE A 267 14.24 28.54 -10.59
C ILE A 267 15.25 27.51 -10.09
N LEU A 268 15.92 27.81 -8.99
CA LEU A 268 16.89 26.94 -8.34
C LEU A 268 16.31 26.55 -6.98
N ILE A 269 15.91 25.29 -6.87
CA ILE A 269 15.40 24.70 -5.64
C ILE A 269 16.56 23.98 -4.96
N ASP A 270 16.91 24.42 -3.75
CA ASP A 270 17.78 23.64 -2.87
C ASP A 270 16.89 22.71 -2.03
N ALA A 271 17.06 21.40 -2.18
CA ALA A 271 16.21 20.43 -1.52
C ALA A 271 16.44 20.37 0.00
N ASP A 272 17.62 20.81 0.48
CA ASP A 272 17.97 20.77 1.89
C ASP A 272 17.30 21.88 2.71
N ASP A 273 16.83 22.95 2.05
CA ASP A 273 16.09 24.04 2.69
C ASP A 273 14.58 23.76 2.80
N LEU A 274 14.09 22.68 2.16
CA LEU A 274 12.68 22.32 2.14
C LEU A 274 12.23 21.58 3.41
N LYS A 275 11.01 21.85 3.86
CA LYS A 275 10.35 21.20 5.01
C LYS A 275 9.41 20.11 4.54
N PHE A 276 9.59 18.87 5.02
CA PHE A 276 8.85 17.71 4.53
C PHE A 276 7.94 17.06 5.60
N PRO A 277 6.72 17.58 5.82
CA PRO A 277 5.77 16.99 6.78
C PRO A 277 5.37 15.55 6.44
N GLN A 278 5.52 15.10 5.19
CA GLN A 278 5.22 13.72 4.80
C GLN A 278 6.12 12.69 5.48
N GLU A 279 7.29 13.07 6.01
CA GLU A 279 8.17 12.15 6.73
C GLU A 279 7.49 11.52 7.95
N GLY A 280 6.58 12.26 8.60
CA GLY A 280 5.80 11.76 9.73
C GLY A 280 4.90 10.56 9.39
N LEU A 281 4.54 10.37 8.12
CA LEU A 281 3.70 9.26 7.66
C LEU A 281 4.41 7.90 7.69
N LEU A 282 5.74 7.87 7.82
CA LEU A 282 6.51 6.63 7.93
C LEU A 282 6.57 6.08 9.35
N SER A 283 6.14 6.88 10.34
CA SER A 283 6.19 6.53 11.76
C SER A 283 4.83 6.11 12.33
N SER A 284 3.79 6.10 11.49
CA SER A 284 2.41 5.72 11.82
C SER A 284 2.16 4.24 11.63
#